data_AF-A0A1P8K7K4-F1
#
_entry.id   AF-A0A1P8K7K4-F1
#
_cell.length_a   1.000
_cell.length_b   1.000
_cell.length_c   1.000
_cell.angle_alpha   90.00
_cell.angle_beta   90.00
_cell.angle_gamma   90.00
#
_symmetry.space_group_name_H-M   'P 1'
#
loop_
_entity.id
_entity.type
_entity.pdbx_description
1 polymer ?
#
loop_
_entity_poly.entity_id
_entity_poly.type
_entity_poly.pdbx_seq_one_letter_code
_entity_poly.pdbx_strand_id
1 'polypeptide(L)'
;MPRFRWPRLLQRQARAEALAPEQITARAQWLEIFIIPLLVIAVGWITSPKDPMLSQSQFPWFWFAPVLISLRYGVLPGLLGSIPILINWLVADRMGLVVENFSSQFFFGAGVLVLLCGEFSDVWRDRNARMEETYLYVTERLSRLTKRHLLLNLSHDRLEQEMLARPGSLRDALARLRAMVIAADGSTPAMPAAQGLLQLLSQYVNIESAALYVVNAGTTDPVLGAQIAHIGEPALLEPDDELLRLSMDELSLSHIASRDLSLERKTNQLVVAPLISGNDTLIGVLAVTRMPFFSLNVENLQMMSVILAYYADNIRNAPRVREIQQQMPSMPALFAEELVRMLMMQDKVGISSHIVLMTFDGPLRDEIPAEFLRIKRGLDLYWQTRIHDKPAIAVLMPFASPSAKEGFIHRIDSWLHTRFHGGFDSLDVHVRTIDFDKENPLDVLLETVKA
;
A
#
# COMPACT_ATOMS: atom_id res chain seq x y z
N MET A 1 -4.53 -58.46 4.14
CA MET A 1 -4.19 -57.46 5.18
C MET A 1 -4.84 -56.13 4.83
N PRO A 2 -5.82 -55.64 5.61
CA PRO A 2 -6.49 -54.39 5.29
C PRO A 2 -5.67 -53.19 5.80
N ARG A 3 -5.43 -52.21 4.91
CA ARG A 3 -4.89 -50.91 5.29
C ARG A 3 -5.98 -50.14 6.05
N PHE A 4 -5.76 -49.96 7.35
CA PHE A 4 -6.64 -49.18 8.22
C PHE A 4 -6.66 -47.73 7.75
N ARG A 5 -7.74 -47.32 7.08
CA ARG A 5 -8.00 -45.94 6.66
C ARG A 5 -8.59 -45.18 7.86
N TRP A 6 -7.78 -44.33 8.49
CA TRP A 6 -8.29 -43.34 9.44
C TRP A 6 -9.23 -42.35 8.71
N PRO A 7 -10.42 -42.05 9.27
CA PRO A 7 -11.32 -41.08 8.68
C PRO A 7 -10.76 -39.66 8.81
N ARG A 8 -10.82 -38.90 7.70
CA ARG A 8 -10.31 -37.52 7.53
C ARG A 8 -11.02 -36.44 8.38
N LEU A 9 -11.79 -36.82 9.39
CA LEU A 9 -12.56 -35.91 10.25
C LEU A 9 -11.82 -35.48 11.53
N LEU A 10 -10.65 -36.06 11.83
CA LEU A 10 -9.96 -35.84 13.11
C LEU A 10 -8.72 -34.94 13.04
N GLN A 11 -8.46 -34.25 11.92
CA GLN A 11 -7.13 -33.70 11.68
C GLN A 11 -6.99 -32.18 11.50
N ARG A 12 -8.04 -31.34 11.65
CA ARG A 12 -7.81 -29.91 11.35
C ARG A 12 -8.43 -28.79 12.19
N GLN A 13 -9.12 -29.00 13.31
CA GLN A 13 -9.77 -27.84 13.95
C GLN A 13 -9.94 -27.78 15.48
N ALA A 14 -9.32 -28.65 16.30
CA ALA A 14 -9.70 -28.68 17.73
C ALA A 14 -8.59 -28.69 18.79
N ARG A 15 -7.29 -28.56 18.47
CA ARG A 15 -6.25 -28.62 19.54
C ARG A 15 -5.05 -27.67 19.43
N ALA A 16 -4.95 -26.87 18.37
CA ALA A 16 -3.87 -25.88 18.27
C ALA A 16 -4.25 -24.53 18.92
N GLU A 17 -5.53 -24.17 18.93
CA GLU A 17 -6.00 -22.89 19.50
C GLU A 17 -6.18 -22.92 21.03
N ALA A 18 -6.49 -24.07 21.62
CA ALA A 18 -6.63 -24.17 23.09
C ALA A 18 -5.31 -23.99 23.87
N LEU A 19 -4.18 -24.11 23.17
CA LEU A 19 -2.82 -23.89 23.71
C LEU A 19 -2.18 -22.62 23.14
N ALA A 20 -2.87 -21.91 22.24
CA ALA A 20 -2.41 -20.62 21.76
C ALA A 20 -2.62 -19.56 22.87
N PRO A 21 -1.70 -18.61 23.02
CA PRO A 21 -1.79 -17.57 24.04
C PRO A 21 -2.77 -16.48 23.60
N GLU A 22 -4.03 -16.83 23.33
CA GLU A 22 -5.07 -15.82 23.25
C GLU A 22 -5.39 -15.32 24.65
N GLN A 23 -5.81 -14.05 24.74
CA GLN A 23 -6.07 -13.32 25.97
C GLN A 23 -7.17 -14.00 26.80
N ILE A 24 -6.77 -14.99 27.60
CA ILE A 24 -7.63 -15.61 28.61
C ILE A 24 -8.04 -14.48 29.57
N THR A 25 -9.34 -14.28 29.73
CA THR A 25 -9.89 -13.35 30.72
C THR A 25 -9.18 -13.54 32.07
N ALA A 26 -8.74 -12.46 32.71
CA ALA A 26 -7.90 -12.52 33.92
C ALA A 26 -8.44 -13.51 34.98
N ARG A 27 -9.77 -13.65 35.10
CA ARG A 27 -10.44 -14.59 36.01
C ARG A 27 -10.15 -16.07 35.72
N ALA A 28 -10.09 -16.48 34.45
CA ALA A 28 -9.80 -17.85 34.07
C ALA A 28 -8.31 -18.20 34.27
N GLN A 29 -7.41 -17.24 34.09
CA GLN A 29 -5.99 -17.39 34.43
C GLN A 29 -5.80 -17.69 35.92
N TRP A 30 -6.43 -16.91 36.81
CA TRP A 30 -6.37 -17.14 38.27
C TRP A 30 -6.90 -18.51 38.67
N LEU A 31 -7.96 -18.98 38.02
CA LEU A 31 -8.55 -20.29 38.30
C LEU A 31 -7.59 -21.43 37.92
N GLU A 32 -6.94 -21.35 36.75
CA GLU A 32 -5.99 -22.37 36.30
C GLU A 32 -4.74 -22.47 37.18
N ILE A 33 -4.23 -21.33 37.67
CA ILE A 33 -3.03 -21.27 38.54
C ILE A 33 -3.20 -22.16 39.78
N PHE A 34 -4.41 -22.24 40.33
CA PHE A 34 -4.68 -23.04 41.54
C PHE A 34 -5.26 -24.42 41.23
N ILE A 35 -6.06 -24.58 40.17
CA ILE A 35 -6.66 -25.86 39.82
C ILE A 35 -5.61 -26.87 39.35
N ILE A 36 -4.63 -26.44 38.54
CA ILE A 36 -3.62 -27.36 37.99
C ILE A 36 -2.77 -27.99 39.10
N PRO A 37 -2.19 -27.24 40.05
CA PRO A 37 -1.44 -27.84 41.16
C PRO A 37 -2.35 -28.67 42.08
N LEU A 38 -3.59 -28.22 42.32
CA LEU A 38 -4.54 -28.95 43.16
C LEU A 38 -4.93 -30.31 42.55
N LEU A 39 -5.08 -30.38 41.22
CA LEU A 39 -5.32 -31.64 40.50
C LEU A 39 -4.13 -32.59 40.64
N VAL A 40 -2.91 -32.10 40.46
CA VAL A 40 -1.71 -32.94 40.61
C VAL A 40 -1.59 -33.45 42.05
N ILE A 41 -1.88 -32.61 43.04
CA ILE A 41 -1.97 -33.00 44.46
C ILE A 41 -3.05 -34.09 44.64
N ALA A 42 -4.27 -33.86 44.16
CA ALA A 42 -5.37 -34.83 44.28
C ALA A 42 -5.03 -36.19 43.66
N VAL A 43 -4.35 -36.20 42.50
CA VAL A 43 -3.84 -37.42 41.87
C VAL A 43 -2.85 -38.13 42.79
N GLY A 44 -1.90 -37.40 43.39
CA GLY A 44 -0.93 -37.95 44.34
C GLY A 44 -1.58 -38.64 45.55
N TRP A 45 -2.60 -38.01 46.13
CA TRP A 45 -3.36 -38.57 47.25
C TRP A 45 -4.17 -39.81 46.89
N ILE A 46 -4.67 -39.90 45.65
CA ILE A 46 -5.44 -41.05 45.17
C ILE A 46 -4.52 -42.23 44.82
N THR A 47 -3.41 -41.98 44.12
CA THR A 47 -2.52 -43.05 43.65
C THR A 47 -1.63 -43.61 44.74
N SER A 48 -1.17 -42.76 45.66
CA SER A 48 -0.22 -43.12 46.71
C SER A 48 -0.62 -42.54 48.08
N PRO A 49 -1.68 -43.07 48.74
CA PRO A 49 -2.15 -42.55 50.03
C PRO A 49 -1.11 -42.60 51.17
N LYS A 50 -0.10 -43.47 51.03
CA LYS A 50 1.00 -43.65 52.00
C LYS A 50 2.18 -42.69 51.77
N ASP A 51 2.23 -42.02 50.62
CA ASP A 51 3.25 -41.03 50.24
C ASP A 51 2.64 -39.99 49.29
N PRO A 52 1.80 -39.07 49.81
CA PRO A 52 1.03 -38.11 49.01
C PRO A 52 1.90 -37.04 48.34
N MET A 53 3.19 -36.95 48.70
CA MET A 53 4.17 -36.07 48.06
C MET A 53 5.07 -36.82 47.06
N LEU A 54 4.87 -38.13 46.87
CA LEU A 54 5.78 -39.00 46.09
C LEU A 54 7.24 -38.78 46.49
N SER A 55 7.48 -38.58 47.79
CA SER A 55 8.78 -38.28 48.37
C SER A 55 9.80 -39.42 48.22
N GLN A 56 9.34 -40.65 47.96
CA GLN A 56 10.19 -41.80 47.61
C GLN A 56 10.59 -41.83 46.13
N SER A 57 10.00 -41.01 45.27
CA SER A 57 10.38 -40.93 43.86
C SER A 57 11.71 -40.21 43.68
N GLN A 58 12.55 -40.71 42.78
CA GLN A 58 13.81 -40.03 42.42
C GLN A 58 13.57 -38.70 41.68
N PHE A 59 12.34 -38.43 41.22
CA PHE A 59 12.02 -37.27 40.38
C PHE A 59 10.86 -36.40 40.92
N PRO A 60 10.98 -35.05 40.91
CA PRO A 60 9.97 -34.06 41.32
C PRO A 60 8.70 -33.96 40.43
N TRP A 61 7.84 -34.97 40.39
CA TRP A 61 6.67 -34.92 39.50
C TRP A 61 5.70 -33.76 39.78
N PHE A 62 5.53 -33.35 41.04
CA PHE A 62 4.64 -32.24 41.41
C PHE A 62 5.08 -30.88 40.86
N TRP A 63 6.38 -30.68 40.67
CA TRP A 63 6.93 -29.40 40.21
C TRP A 63 6.70 -29.13 38.73
N PHE A 64 6.30 -30.13 37.95
CA PHE A 64 5.86 -29.90 36.58
C PHE A 64 4.64 -29.00 36.52
N ALA A 65 3.74 -29.02 37.51
CA ALA A 65 2.57 -28.14 37.51
C ALA A 65 2.98 -26.65 37.58
N PRO A 66 3.76 -26.18 38.57
CA PRO A 66 4.29 -24.83 38.59
C PRO A 66 5.15 -24.48 37.37
N VAL A 67 5.95 -25.41 36.85
CA VAL A 67 6.78 -25.17 35.65
C VAL A 67 5.90 -24.94 34.42
N LEU A 68 4.85 -25.73 34.22
CA LEU A 68 3.88 -25.55 33.13
C LEU A 68 3.14 -24.21 33.26
N ILE A 69 2.73 -23.86 34.48
CA ILE A 69 2.09 -22.57 34.77
C ILE A 69 3.07 -21.42 34.48
N SER A 70 4.34 -21.56 34.86
CA SER A 70 5.39 -20.55 34.65
C SER A 70 5.68 -20.34 33.16
N LEU A 71 5.80 -21.41 32.39
CA LEU A 71 5.96 -21.36 30.94
C LEU A 71 4.76 -20.73 30.23
N ARG A 72 3.54 -20.92 30.76
CA ARG A 72 2.31 -20.43 30.14
C ARG A 72 1.96 -19.00 30.55
N TYR A 73 2.27 -18.60 31.77
CA TYR A 73 1.77 -17.37 32.38
C TYR A 73 2.84 -16.43 32.95
N GLY A 74 4.10 -16.84 32.97
CA GLY A 74 5.21 -16.04 33.48
C GLY A 74 5.61 -16.35 34.92
N VAL A 75 6.57 -15.58 35.43
CA VAL A 75 7.20 -15.83 36.73
C VAL A 75 6.21 -15.79 37.89
N LEU A 76 5.39 -14.73 37.97
CA LEU A 76 4.51 -14.49 39.11
C LEU A 76 3.44 -15.60 39.27
N PRO A 77 2.71 -16.01 38.21
CA PRO A 77 1.82 -17.17 38.25
C PRO A 77 2.49 -18.49 38.60
N GLY A 78 3.71 -18.75 38.11
CA GLY A 78 4.46 -19.97 38.44
C GLY A 78 4.80 -20.07 39.93
N LEU A 79 5.20 -18.95 40.54
CA LEU A 79 5.45 -18.87 41.97
C LEU A 79 4.17 -19.07 42.79
N LEU A 80 3.06 -18.46 42.39
CA LEU A 80 1.77 -18.63 43.05
C LEU A 80 1.27 -20.08 42.96
N GLY A 81 1.46 -20.73 41.81
CA GLY A 81 1.16 -22.16 41.61
C GLY A 81 2.02 -23.12 42.45
N SER A 82 3.13 -22.63 43.02
CA SER A 82 3.99 -23.40 43.92
C SER A 82 3.48 -23.42 45.37
N ILE A 83 2.63 -22.47 45.75
CA ILE A 83 2.08 -22.34 47.12
C ILE A 83 1.24 -23.57 47.53
N PRO A 84 0.32 -24.10 46.69
CA PRO A 84 -0.43 -25.31 47.03
C PRO A 84 0.46 -26.52 47.30
N ILE A 85 1.59 -26.64 46.61
CA ILE A 85 2.54 -27.75 46.80
C ILE A 85 3.26 -27.61 48.15
N LEU A 86 3.64 -26.39 48.53
CA LEU A 86 4.20 -26.10 49.85
C LEU A 86 3.20 -26.40 50.98
N ILE A 87 1.93 -26.03 50.79
CA ILE A 87 0.86 -26.35 51.74
C ILE A 87 0.66 -27.87 51.86
N ASN A 88 0.66 -28.60 50.73
CA ASN A 88 0.55 -30.05 50.73
C ASN A 88 1.70 -30.73 51.49
N TRP A 89 2.92 -30.22 51.35
CA TRP A 89 4.07 -30.70 52.11
C TRP A 89 3.89 -30.48 53.63
N LEU A 90 3.49 -29.29 54.07
CA LEU A 90 3.23 -29.00 55.49
C LEU A 90 2.15 -29.92 56.09
N VAL A 91 1.10 -30.21 55.32
CA VAL A 91 0.03 -31.12 55.75
C VAL A 91 0.52 -32.57 55.82
N ALA A 92 1.26 -33.04 54.82
CA ALA A 92 1.81 -34.39 54.79
C ALA A 92 2.84 -34.63 55.91
N ASP A 93 3.68 -33.64 56.20
CA ASP A 93 4.68 -33.65 57.29
C ASP A 93 4.00 -33.75 58.67
N ARG A 94 2.95 -32.94 58.91
CA ARG A 94 2.12 -33.01 60.13
C ARG A 94 1.43 -34.35 60.33
N MET A 95 1.16 -35.08 59.25
CA MET A 95 0.52 -36.40 59.27
C MET A 95 1.53 -37.56 59.33
N GLY A 96 2.84 -37.28 59.33
CA GLY A 96 3.89 -38.30 59.35
C GLY A 96 3.97 -39.14 58.08
N LEU A 97 3.48 -38.61 56.95
CA LEU A 97 3.40 -39.30 55.65
C LEU A 97 4.58 -38.96 54.72
N VAL A 98 5.59 -38.25 55.22
CA VAL A 98 6.79 -37.82 54.49
C VAL A 98 8.00 -38.60 55.01
N VAL A 99 8.92 -38.94 54.12
CA VAL A 99 10.19 -39.60 54.48
C VAL A 99 10.98 -38.73 55.47
N GLU A 100 11.49 -39.33 56.55
CA GLU A 100 12.37 -38.66 57.52
C GLU A 100 13.60 -38.08 56.79
N ASN A 101 13.85 -36.77 56.96
CA ASN A 101 14.93 -35.99 56.33
C ASN A 101 14.71 -35.57 54.86
N PHE A 102 13.50 -35.17 54.48
CA PHE A 102 13.27 -34.51 53.18
C PHE A 102 14.14 -33.23 53.02
N SER A 103 14.99 -33.18 52.01
CA SER A 103 15.96 -32.08 51.82
C SER A 103 15.31 -30.79 51.31
N SER A 104 15.56 -29.68 52.00
CA SER A 104 15.12 -28.32 51.60
C SER A 104 15.75 -27.85 50.27
N GLN A 105 16.86 -28.46 49.85
CA GLN A 105 17.52 -28.15 48.58
C GLN A 105 16.63 -28.44 47.36
N PHE A 106 15.70 -29.39 47.49
CA PHE A 106 14.77 -29.76 46.43
C PHE A 106 13.76 -28.63 46.12
N PHE A 107 13.21 -28.00 47.16
CA PHE A 107 12.34 -26.83 47.01
C PHE A 107 13.08 -25.65 46.40
N PHE A 108 14.34 -25.45 46.80
CA PHE A 108 15.17 -24.40 46.24
C PHE A 108 15.47 -24.62 44.75
N GLY A 109 15.94 -25.81 44.37
CA GLY A 109 16.23 -26.15 42.98
C GLY A 109 15.00 -26.08 42.08
N ALA A 110 13.86 -26.56 42.56
CA ALA A 110 12.62 -26.49 41.80
C ALA A 110 12.03 -25.07 41.74
N GLY A 111 12.19 -24.26 42.79
CA GLY A 111 11.86 -22.84 42.76
C GLY A 111 12.70 -22.06 41.74
N VAL A 112 14.01 -22.32 41.67
CA VAL A 112 14.89 -21.73 40.65
C VAL A 112 14.49 -22.17 39.24
N LEU A 113 14.10 -23.44 39.06
CA LEU A 113 13.59 -23.93 37.78
C LEU A 113 12.31 -23.21 37.35
N VAL A 114 11.36 -23.02 38.26
CA VAL A 114 10.12 -22.27 38.02
C VAL A 114 10.42 -20.82 37.63
N LEU A 115 11.35 -20.17 38.34
CA LEU A 115 11.79 -18.81 38.03
C LEU A 115 12.42 -18.71 36.64
N LEU A 116 13.36 -19.60 36.32
CA LEU A 116 14.08 -19.60 35.04
C LEU A 116 13.10 -19.82 33.88
N CYS A 117 12.19 -20.79 34.00
CA CYS A 117 11.16 -21.03 33.01
C CYS A 117 10.21 -19.83 32.84
N GLY A 118 9.87 -19.14 33.93
CA GLY A 118 8.99 -17.97 33.91
C GLY A 118 9.64 -16.77 33.24
N GLU A 119 10.91 -16.49 33.57
CA GLU A 119 11.65 -15.35 33.05
C GLU A 119 11.78 -15.44 31.53
N PHE A 120 12.13 -16.63 31.04
CA PHE A 120 12.18 -16.89 29.60
C PHE A 120 10.79 -16.72 28.97
N SER A 121 9.71 -17.25 29.57
CA SER A 121 8.34 -17.03 29.09
C SER A 121 8.00 -15.54 28.96
N ASP A 122 8.35 -14.73 29.96
CA ASP A 122 8.04 -13.30 29.98
C ASP A 122 8.82 -12.55 28.90
N VAL A 123 10.12 -12.83 28.74
CA VAL A 123 10.95 -12.27 27.66
C VAL A 123 10.39 -12.64 26.28
N TRP A 124 9.97 -13.90 26.08
CA TRP A 124 9.39 -14.33 24.81
C TRP A 124 8.05 -13.68 24.52
N ARG A 125 7.18 -13.52 25.54
CA ARG A 125 5.87 -12.90 25.40
C ARG A 125 6.00 -11.41 25.04
N ASP A 126 6.90 -10.72 25.71
CA ASP A 126 7.19 -9.31 25.49
C ASP A 126 7.84 -9.07 24.10
N ARG A 127 8.74 -9.98 23.67
CA ARG A 127 9.27 -9.97 22.30
C ARG A 127 8.20 -10.26 21.25
N ASN A 128 7.28 -11.18 21.51
CA ASN A 128 6.21 -11.52 20.57
C ASN A 128 5.22 -10.37 20.41
N ALA A 129 4.81 -9.74 21.51
CA ALA A 129 3.94 -8.55 21.49
C ALA A 129 4.57 -7.40 20.69
N ARG A 130 5.86 -7.11 20.92
CA ARG A 130 6.59 -6.11 20.13
C ARG A 130 6.70 -6.46 18.64
N MET A 131 6.92 -7.73 18.32
CA MET A 131 6.97 -8.19 16.93
C MET A 131 5.61 -8.05 16.24
N GLU A 132 4.52 -8.31 16.94
CA GLU A 132 3.16 -8.20 16.42
C GLU A 132 2.78 -6.73 16.16
N GLU A 133 3.12 -5.82 17.09
CA GLU A 133 2.97 -4.37 16.90
C GLU A 133 3.82 -3.84 15.74
N THR A 134 5.08 -4.28 15.66
CA THR A 134 5.98 -3.93 14.55
C THR A 134 5.47 -4.47 13.23
N TYR A 135 4.94 -5.70 13.20
CA TYR A 135 4.37 -6.33 12.01
C TYR A 135 3.11 -5.60 11.55
N LEU A 136 2.24 -5.20 12.47
CA LEU A 136 1.05 -4.40 12.16
C LEU A 136 1.44 -3.04 11.56
N TYR A 137 2.38 -2.33 12.19
CA TYR A 137 2.89 -1.05 11.69
C TYR A 137 3.57 -1.18 10.33
N VAL A 138 4.41 -2.20 10.13
CA VAL A 138 5.08 -2.46 8.84
C VAL A 138 4.06 -2.86 7.78
N THR A 139 3.07 -3.68 8.10
CA THR A 139 2.03 -4.10 7.15
C THR A 139 1.11 -2.94 6.78
N GLU A 140 0.76 -2.08 7.73
CA GLU A 140 -0.05 -0.89 7.48
C GLU A 140 0.74 0.13 6.65
N ARG A 141 2.02 0.33 6.97
CA ARG A 141 2.93 1.20 6.19
C ARG A 141 3.20 0.63 4.81
N LEU A 142 3.35 -0.69 4.67
CA LEU A 142 3.55 -1.36 3.39
C LEU A 142 2.26 -1.35 2.58
N SER A 143 1.08 -1.50 3.18
CA SER A 143 -0.23 -1.32 2.51
C SER A 143 -0.42 0.13 2.05
N ARG A 144 -0.03 1.11 2.87
CA ARG A 144 -0.10 2.54 2.55
C ARG A 144 0.90 2.93 1.45
N LEU A 145 2.12 2.41 1.50
CA LEU A 145 3.13 2.57 0.44
C LEU A 145 2.74 1.79 -0.82
N THR A 146 2.22 0.57 -0.70
CA THR A 146 1.79 -0.26 -1.83
C THR A 146 0.57 0.36 -2.49
N LYS A 147 -0.48 0.80 -1.80
CA LYS A 147 -1.59 1.52 -2.48
C LYS A 147 -1.10 2.75 -3.24
N ARG A 148 -0.11 3.47 -2.70
CA ARG A 148 0.42 4.71 -3.27
C ARG A 148 1.42 4.49 -4.41
N HIS A 149 2.23 3.45 -4.32
CA HIS A 149 3.27 3.10 -5.27
C HIS A 149 2.77 2.09 -6.32
N LEU A 150 1.79 1.24 -5.99
CA LEU A 150 1.15 0.32 -6.92
C LEU A 150 0.25 1.07 -7.93
N LEU A 151 -0.42 2.14 -7.50
CA LEU A 151 -1.23 2.96 -8.41
C LEU A 151 -0.38 3.83 -9.36
N LEU A 152 0.80 4.30 -8.93
CA LEU A 152 1.69 5.13 -9.74
C LEU A 152 2.78 4.33 -10.47
N ASN A 153 3.49 3.46 -9.76
CA ASN A 153 4.55 2.62 -10.33
C ASN A 153 4.06 1.27 -10.82
N LEU A 154 3.02 0.60 -10.29
CA LEU A 154 2.54 -0.62 -10.99
C LEU A 154 1.75 -0.29 -12.26
N SER A 155 1.33 0.96 -12.48
CA SER A 155 0.92 1.37 -13.83
C SER A 155 2.16 1.55 -14.72
N HIS A 156 3.21 2.24 -14.25
CA HIS A 156 4.43 2.49 -15.01
C HIS A 156 5.35 1.28 -15.21
N ASP A 157 5.70 0.54 -14.16
CA ASP A 157 6.53 -0.68 -14.18
C ASP A 157 5.81 -1.83 -14.87
N ARG A 158 4.47 -1.93 -14.80
CA ARG A 158 3.71 -2.95 -15.54
C ARG A 158 3.54 -2.54 -17.01
N LEU A 159 3.39 -1.24 -17.29
CA LEU A 159 3.57 -0.70 -18.64
C LEU A 159 4.99 -0.97 -19.14
N GLU A 160 6.03 -0.81 -18.32
CA GLU A 160 7.44 -1.02 -18.67
C GLU A 160 7.79 -2.51 -18.86
N GLN A 161 7.20 -3.39 -18.04
CA GLN A 161 7.34 -4.84 -18.19
C GLN A 161 6.52 -5.39 -19.36
N GLU A 162 5.32 -4.88 -19.65
CA GLU A 162 4.56 -5.20 -20.87
C GLU A 162 5.20 -4.58 -22.12
N MET A 163 5.93 -3.47 -21.99
CA MET A 163 6.72 -2.82 -23.06
C MET A 163 7.85 -3.72 -23.58
N LEU A 164 8.36 -4.66 -22.76
CA LEU A 164 9.35 -5.66 -23.21
C LEU A 164 8.73 -6.75 -24.09
N ALA A 165 7.40 -6.96 -24.02
CA ALA A 165 6.73 -8.07 -24.69
C ALA A 165 6.01 -7.70 -26.00
N ARG A 166 5.59 -6.44 -26.20
CA ARG A 166 4.87 -6.01 -27.41
C ARG A 166 5.42 -4.71 -28.02
N PRO A 167 6.25 -4.79 -29.07
CA PRO A 167 6.76 -3.62 -29.77
C PRO A 167 5.64 -2.97 -30.61
N GLY A 168 5.04 -1.91 -30.06
CA GLY A 168 3.93 -1.13 -30.63
C GLY A 168 3.12 -0.48 -29.49
N SER A 169 3.72 0.53 -28.85
CA SER A 169 3.55 0.77 -27.42
C SER A 169 2.20 1.36 -27.02
N LEU A 170 1.52 0.72 -26.07
CA LEU A 170 0.35 1.28 -25.36
C LEU A 170 0.62 2.71 -24.90
N ARG A 171 1.86 3.01 -24.49
CA ARG A 171 2.34 4.35 -24.18
C ARG A 171 2.12 5.34 -25.33
N ASP A 172 2.45 4.99 -26.57
CA ASP A 172 2.24 5.89 -27.72
C ASP A 172 0.74 6.07 -28.01
N ALA A 173 -0.09 5.04 -27.80
CA ALA A 173 -1.54 5.15 -27.92
C ALA A 173 -2.14 6.07 -26.84
N LEU A 174 -1.71 5.91 -25.59
CA LEU A 174 -2.09 6.78 -24.47
C LEU A 174 -1.58 8.21 -24.65
N ALA A 175 -0.36 8.40 -25.16
CA ALA A 175 0.20 9.72 -25.46
C ALA A 175 -0.59 10.43 -26.57
N ARG A 176 -0.99 9.70 -27.62
CA ARG A 176 -1.89 10.22 -28.67
C ARG A 176 -3.26 10.60 -28.10
N LEU A 177 -3.85 9.75 -27.27
CA LEU A 177 -5.13 10.03 -26.60
C LEU A 177 -5.04 11.31 -25.76
N ARG A 178 -3.99 11.43 -24.95
CA ARG A 178 -3.69 12.60 -24.13
C ARG A 178 -3.51 13.88 -24.96
N ALA A 179 -2.77 13.82 -26.08
CA ALA A 179 -2.63 14.97 -26.97
C ALA A 179 -3.98 15.45 -27.52
N MET A 180 -4.88 14.53 -27.87
CA MET A 180 -6.24 14.87 -28.30
C MET A 180 -7.08 15.49 -27.17
N VAL A 181 -6.97 14.99 -25.94
CA VAL A 181 -7.64 15.57 -24.76
C VAL A 181 -7.18 17.00 -24.50
N ILE A 182 -5.87 17.27 -24.60
CA ILE A 182 -5.32 18.61 -24.37
C ILE A 182 -5.69 19.58 -25.50
N ALA A 183 -5.72 19.12 -26.74
CA ALA A 183 -6.09 19.93 -27.90
C ALA A 183 -7.59 20.24 -27.99
N ALA A 184 -8.44 19.53 -27.24
CA ALA A 184 -9.88 19.69 -27.31
C ALA A 184 -10.36 21.00 -26.67
N ASP A 185 -10.78 21.99 -27.47
CA ASP A 185 -11.27 23.28 -26.97
C ASP A 185 -12.46 23.13 -26.00
N GLY A 186 -12.66 24.10 -25.10
CA GLY A 186 -13.73 24.10 -24.08
C GLY A 186 -15.17 24.07 -24.62
N SER A 187 -15.33 23.98 -25.94
CA SER A 187 -16.56 23.72 -26.69
C SER A 187 -16.82 22.24 -26.97
N THR A 188 -15.91 21.34 -26.57
CA THR A 188 -16.03 19.88 -26.75
C THR A 188 -16.92 19.22 -25.69
N PRO A 189 -17.47 18.01 -25.95
CA PRO A 189 -18.28 17.27 -24.99
C PRO A 189 -17.55 17.10 -23.64
N ALA A 190 -18.31 16.92 -22.56
CA ALA A 190 -17.83 16.78 -21.18
C ALA A 190 -16.66 15.78 -20.98
N MET A 191 -16.47 14.85 -21.92
CA MET A 191 -15.30 13.97 -22.02
C MET A 191 -14.66 14.04 -23.42
N PRO A 192 -13.58 14.81 -23.62
CA PRO A 192 -12.90 14.93 -24.91
C PRO A 192 -12.17 13.64 -25.31
N ALA A 193 -12.08 13.35 -26.60
CA ALA A 193 -11.43 12.13 -27.13
C ALA A 193 -12.01 10.79 -26.62
N ALA A 194 -13.26 10.77 -26.14
CA ALA A 194 -13.94 9.57 -25.64
C ALA A 194 -13.98 8.42 -26.66
N GLN A 195 -14.13 8.71 -27.96
CA GLN A 195 -14.09 7.68 -28.99
C GLN A 195 -12.70 7.02 -29.10
N GLY A 196 -11.62 7.81 -28.95
CA GLY A 196 -10.25 7.30 -28.94
C GLY A 196 -9.98 6.38 -27.76
N LEU A 197 -10.56 6.68 -26.59
CA LEU A 197 -10.52 5.79 -25.42
C LEU A 197 -11.18 4.43 -25.73
N LEU A 198 -12.38 4.42 -26.31
CA LEU A 198 -13.08 3.17 -26.63
C LEU A 198 -12.32 2.33 -27.66
N GLN A 199 -11.70 2.96 -28.65
CA GLN A 199 -10.82 2.27 -29.61
C GLN A 199 -9.60 1.65 -28.92
N LEU A 200 -8.98 2.37 -27.98
CA LEU A 200 -7.86 1.87 -27.20
C LEU A 200 -8.28 0.67 -26.34
N LEU A 201 -9.41 0.75 -25.65
CA LEU A 201 -9.96 -0.37 -24.88
C LEU A 201 -10.29 -1.57 -25.78
N SER A 202 -10.81 -1.34 -26.99
CA SER A 202 -11.08 -2.42 -27.95
C SER A 202 -9.79 -3.11 -28.38
N GLN A 203 -8.72 -2.36 -28.61
CA GLN A 203 -7.42 -2.90 -29.03
C GLN A 203 -6.69 -3.68 -27.93
N TYR A 204 -6.74 -3.20 -26.68
CA TYR A 204 -5.93 -3.75 -25.59
C TYR A 204 -6.71 -4.68 -24.65
N VAL A 205 -8.00 -4.44 -24.46
CA VAL A 205 -8.89 -5.20 -23.57
C VAL A 205 -9.86 -6.12 -24.36
N ASN A 206 -9.87 -6.02 -25.69
CA ASN A 206 -10.76 -6.77 -26.59
C ASN A 206 -12.25 -6.56 -26.29
N ILE A 207 -12.66 -5.33 -25.96
CA ILE A 207 -14.09 -5.00 -25.90
C ILE A 207 -14.67 -4.93 -27.31
N GLU A 208 -15.85 -5.52 -27.51
CA GLU A 208 -16.57 -5.51 -28.79
C GLU A 208 -17.70 -4.48 -28.79
N SER A 209 -18.40 -4.36 -27.65
CA SER A 209 -19.50 -3.43 -27.52
C SER A 209 -19.55 -2.79 -26.14
N ALA A 210 -19.47 -1.45 -26.12
CA ALA A 210 -19.48 -0.65 -24.90
C ALA A 210 -19.97 0.78 -25.17
N ALA A 211 -20.47 1.43 -24.12
CA ALA A 211 -20.88 2.82 -24.12
C ALA A 211 -20.25 3.57 -22.93
N LEU A 212 -19.90 4.83 -23.18
CA LEU A 212 -19.36 5.75 -22.17
C LEU A 212 -20.40 6.81 -21.83
N TYR A 213 -20.67 6.99 -20.54
CA TYR A 213 -21.66 7.91 -20.00
C TYR A 213 -21.00 8.93 -19.09
N VAL A 214 -21.45 10.19 -19.13
CA VAL A 214 -21.09 11.19 -18.11
C VAL A 214 -21.82 10.88 -16.83
N VAL A 215 -21.17 11.13 -15.70
CA VAL A 215 -21.85 11.17 -14.41
C VAL A 215 -21.89 12.61 -13.95
N ASN A 216 -23.09 13.12 -13.71
CA ASN A 216 -23.27 14.42 -13.10
C ASN A 216 -23.24 14.24 -11.58
N ALA A 217 -22.37 15.00 -10.90
CA ALA A 217 -22.39 15.07 -9.45
C ALA A 217 -23.69 15.77 -9.01
N GLY A 218 -24.71 14.98 -8.66
CA GLY A 218 -25.91 15.48 -7.99
C GLY A 218 -25.58 15.92 -6.56
N THR A 219 -26.48 16.70 -5.94
CA THR A 219 -26.32 17.23 -4.58
C THR A 219 -26.31 16.16 -3.48
N THR A 220 -26.68 14.90 -3.79
CA THR A 220 -26.70 13.79 -2.83
C THR A 220 -26.19 12.47 -3.40
N ASP A 221 -26.48 12.14 -4.67
CA ASP A 221 -26.01 10.92 -5.34
C ASP A 221 -25.55 11.18 -6.79
N PRO A 222 -24.53 10.47 -7.30
CA PRO A 222 -24.12 10.56 -8.70
C PRO A 222 -25.21 10.06 -9.64
N VAL A 223 -25.64 10.89 -10.60
CA VAL A 223 -26.69 10.54 -11.56
C VAL A 223 -26.08 10.24 -12.93
N LEU A 224 -26.51 9.13 -13.53
CA LEU A 224 -26.15 8.76 -14.89
C LEU A 224 -26.63 9.82 -15.88
N GLY A 225 -25.69 10.42 -16.60
CA GLY A 225 -25.92 11.44 -17.61
C GLY A 225 -26.02 10.87 -19.03
N ALA A 226 -25.83 11.75 -20.02
CA ALA A 226 -25.91 11.37 -21.42
C ALA A 226 -24.75 10.46 -21.86
N GLN A 227 -25.03 9.59 -22.82
CA GLN A 227 -24.03 8.79 -23.52
C GLN A 227 -23.16 9.70 -24.41
N ILE A 228 -21.84 9.64 -24.24
CA ILE A 228 -20.88 10.49 -24.98
C ILE A 228 -20.24 9.76 -26.15
N ALA A 229 -19.99 8.47 -25.99
CA ALA A 229 -19.34 7.65 -27.01
C ALA A 229 -19.81 6.21 -26.92
N HIS A 230 -19.70 5.48 -28.04
CA HIS A 230 -19.97 4.05 -28.08
C HIS A 230 -19.09 3.34 -29.10
N ILE A 231 -18.99 2.02 -28.92
CA ILE A 231 -18.39 1.09 -29.86
C ILE A 231 -19.31 -0.13 -30.00
N GLY A 232 -19.47 -0.63 -31.23
CA GLY A 232 -20.42 -1.69 -31.55
C GLY A 232 -21.88 -1.25 -31.34
N GLU A 233 -22.73 -2.20 -30.94
CA GLU A 233 -24.15 -1.98 -30.63
C GLU A 233 -24.44 -2.26 -29.14
N PRO A 234 -24.07 -1.33 -28.23
CA PRO A 234 -24.20 -1.57 -26.79
C PRO A 234 -25.67 -1.49 -26.36
N ALA A 235 -26.02 -2.29 -25.36
CA ALA A 235 -27.30 -2.16 -24.68
C ALA A 235 -27.30 -0.86 -23.87
N LEU A 236 -28.45 -0.18 -23.85
CA LEU A 236 -28.62 1.03 -23.04
C LEU A 236 -28.40 0.70 -21.56
N LEU A 237 -27.56 1.49 -20.90
CA LEU A 237 -27.39 1.40 -19.46
C LEU A 237 -28.57 2.06 -18.76
N GLU A 238 -29.33 1.28 -17.99
CA GLU A 238 -30.44 1.79 -17.20
C GLU A 238 -29.94 2.39 -15.87
N PRO A 239 -30.54 3.49 -15.36
CA PRO A 239 -30.15 4.07 -14.07
C PRO A 239 -30.36 3.13 -12.87
N ASP A 240 -31.23 2.13 -13.01
CA ASP A 240 -31.55 1.13 -11.97
C ASP A 240 -30.69 -0.14 -12.10
N ASP A 241 -29.75 -0.19 -13.05
CA ASP A 241 -28.92 -1.36 -13.32
C ASP A 241 -28.10 -1.75 -12.09
N GLU A 242 -28.14 -3.04 -11.77
CA GLU A 242 -27.53 -3.58 -10.55
C GLU A 242 -26.00 -3.44 -10.54
N LEU A 243 -25.34 -3.61 -11.70
CA LEU A 243 -23.89 -3.43 -11.82
C LEU A 243 -23.50 -1.96 -11.76
N LEU A 244 -24.37 -1.06 -12.24
CA LEU A 244 -24.15 0.38 -12.08
C LEU A 244 -24.16 0.76 -10.61
N ARG A 245 -25.19 0.34 -9.85
CA ARG A 245 -25.27 0.61 -8.41
C ARG A 245 -24.05 0.09 -7.66
N LEU A 246 -23.70 -1.18 -7.86
CA LEU A 246 -22.54 -1.79 -7.21
C LEU A 246 -21.24 -1.02 -7.53
N SER A 247 -21.07 -0.61 -8.79
CA SER A 247 -19.91 0.15 -9.23
C SER A 247 -19.84 1.56 -8.65
N MET A 248 -21.00 2.22 -8.48
CA MET A 248 -21.09 3.54 -7.84
C MET A 248 -20.84 3.46 -6.33
N ASP A 249 -21.41 2.45 -5.66
CA ASP A 249 -21.29 2.25 -4.21
C ASP A 249 -19.85 1.91 -3.80
N GLU A 250 -19.20 1.00 -4.53
CA GLU A 250 -17.83 0.60 -4.25
C GLU A 250 -16.77 1.52 -4.85
N LEU A 251 -17.17 2.43 -5.76
CA LEU A 251 -16.26 3.21 -6.59
C LEU A 251 -15.22 2.31 -7.29
N SER A 252 -15.67 1.15 -7.74
CA SER A 252 -14.83 0.07 -8.25
C SER A 252 -15.43 -0.55 -9.52
N LEU A 253 -14.59 -1.19 -10.33
CA LEU A 253 -15.06 -1.93 -11.49
C LEU A 253 -15.87 -3.15 -11.03
N SER A 254 -17.13 -3.19 -11.45
CA SER A 254 -18.07 -4.29 -11.19
C SER A 254 -18.25 -5.14 -12.44
N HIS A 255 -18.40 -6.45 -12.28
CA HIS A 255 -18.58 -7.37 -13.39
C HIS A 255 -19.59 -8.47 -13.04
N ILE A 256 -20.19 -9.10 -14.05
CA ILE A 256 -21.29 -10.07 -13.89
C ILE A 256 -20.94 -11.32 -13.08
N ALA A 257 -19.66 -11.59 -12.82
CA ALA A 257 -19.21 -12.70 -12.00
C ALA A 257 -18.94 -12.32 -10.53
N SER A 258 -19.17 -11.05 -10.14
CA SER A 258 -19.11 -10.61 -8.75
C SER A 258 -20.12 -11.37 -7.89
N ARG A 259 -19.73 -11.72 -6.66
CA ARG A 259 -20.53 -12.55 -5.73
C ARG A 259 -21.71 -11.78 -5.13
N ASP A 260 -21.65 -10.46 -5.18
CA ASP A 260 -22.59 -9.55 -4.52
C ASP A 260 -23.82 -9.21 -5.38
N LEU A 261 -23.94 -9.83 -6.55
CA LEU A 261 -25.13 -9.74 -7.41
C LEU A 261 -26.28 -10.60 -6.89
N SER A 262 -27.48 -10.03 -6.90
CA SER A 262 -28.73 -10.70 -6.59
C SER A 262 -28.98 -11.90 -7.52
N LEU A 263 -29.71 -12.88 -7.00
CA LEU A 263 -30.03 -14.11 -7.73
C LEU A 263 -30.86 -13.86 -9.02
N GLU A 264 -31.54 -12.71 -9.11
CA GLU A 264 -32.40 -12.35 -10.24
C GLU A 264 -31.67 -11.61 -11.37
N ARG A 265 -30.39 -11.23 -11.19
CA ARG A 265 -29.50 -10.58 -12.18
C ARG A 265 -30.21 -9.58 -13.09
N LYS A 266 -30.47 -8.37 -12.60
CA LYS A 266 -31.09 -7.29 -13.38
C LYS A 266 -30.02 -6.43 -14.05
N THR A 267 -29.25 -7.01 -14.97
CA THR A 267 -28.27 -6.27 -15.76
C THR A 267 -28.12 -6.82 -17.17
N ASN A 268 -28.03 -5.91 -18.14
CA ASN A 268 -27.71 -6.25 -19.53
C ASN A 268 -26.22 -6.02 -19.85
N GLN A 269 -25.42 -5.71 -18.83
CA GLN A 269 -24.00 -5.42 -18.97
C GLN A 269 -23.14 -6.56 -18.43
N LEU A 270 -21.97 -6.75 -19.03
CA LEU A 270 -20.96 -7.69 -18.52
C LEU A 270 -20.04 -7.03 -17.50
N VAL A 271 -19.70 -5.76 -17.73
CA VAL A 271 -18.80 -4.96 -16.91
C VAL A 271 -19.33 -3.53 -16.83
N VAL A 272 -19.32 -2.97 -15.64
CA VAL A 272 -19.52 -1.53 -15.41
C VAL A 272 -18.31 -1.00 -14.65
N ALA A 273 -17.62 -0.03 -15.25
CA ALA A 273 -16.38 0.51 -14.72
C ALA A 273 -16.49 2.03 -14.52
N PRO A 274 -16.25 2.55 -13.30
CA PRO A 274 -16.30 3.97 -13.04
C PRO A 274 -15.01 4.65 -13.50
N LEU A 275 -15.12 5.83 -14.10
CA LEU A 275 -13.99 6.67 -14.47
C LEU A 275 -13.67 7.60 -13.30
N ILE A 276 -12.72 7.16 -12.48
CA ILE A 276 -12.30 7.88 -11.28
C ILE A 276 -10.89 8.38 -11.52
N SER A 277 -10.69 9.69 -11.38
CA SER A 277 -9.35 10.27 -11.40
C SER A 277 -8.76 10.24 -9.98
N GLY A 278 -7.43 10.27 -9.83
CA GLY A 278 -6.67 10.11 -8.57
C GLY A 278 -6.96 11.08 -7.41
N ASN A 279 -7.97 11.94 -7.55
CA ASN A 279 -8.59 12.71 -6.46
C ASN A 279 -10.01 12.25 -6.11
N ASP A 280 -10.32 10.98 -6.37
CA ASP A 280 -11.58 10.32 -6.03
C ASP A 280 -12.83 11.01 -6.59
N THR A 281 -12.69 11.76 -7.67
CA THR A 281 -13.87 12.31 -8.37
C THR A 281 -14.22 11.41 -9.53
N LEU A 282 -15.49 11.02 -9.53
CA LEU A 282 -16.14 10.29 -10.58
C LEU A 282 -16.51 11.24 -11.72
N ILE A 283 -16.03 10.94 -12.92
CA ILE A 283 -16.24 11.78 -14.12
C ILE A 283 -17.22 11.11 -15.08
N GLY A 284 -17.31 9.79 -15.04
CA GLY A 284 -18.10 9.02 -15.99
C GLY A 284 -18.16 7.54 -15.64
N VAL A 285 -18.88 6.79 -16.46
CA VAL A 285 -19.02 5.34 -16.36
C VAL A 285 -18.88 4.71 -17.73
N LEU A 286 -18.10 3.65 -17.82
CA LEU A 286 -18.06 2.74 -18.96
C LEU A 286 -18.96 1.55 -18.68
N ALA A 287 -19.90 1.26 -19.57
CA ALA A 287 -20.66 0.02 -19.56
C ALA A 287 -20.30 -0.84 -20.77
N VAL A 288 -19.88 -2.08 -20.53
CA VAL A 288 -19.50 -3.05 -21.55
C VAL A 288 -20.59 -4.09 -21.67
N THR A 289 -21.23 -4.14 -22.83
CA THR A 289 -22.30 -5.11 -23.14
C THR A 289 -21.73 -6.40 -23.73
N ARG A 290 -20.66 -6.33 -24.53
CA ARG A 290 -20.07 -7.51 -25.19
C ARG A 290 -18.55 -7.48 -25.21
N MET A 291 -17.96 -8.63 -24.87
CA MET A 291 -16.55 -8.95 -25.02
C MET A 291 -16.37 -10.48 -25.09
N PRO A 292 -15.28 -11.00 -25.69
CA PRO A 292 -15.01 -12.43 -25.70
C PRO A 292 -14.88 -12.99 -24.29
N PHE A 293 -15.41 -14.20 -24.05
CA PHE A 293 -15.39 -14.85 -22.73
C PHE A 293 -13.98 -14.91 -22.10
N PHE A 294 -12.96 -15.27 -22.88
CA PHE A 294 -11.58 -15.34 -22.41
C PHE A 294 -10.98 -13.97 -22.04
N SER A 295 -11.54 -12.89 -22.57
CA SER A 295 -11.12 -11.52 -22.24
C SER A 295 -11.72 -11.02 -20.93
N LEU A 296 -12.76 -11.68 -20.40
CA LEU A 296 -13.31 -11.40 -19.07
C LEU A 296 -12.44 -12.08 -18.00
N ASN A 297 -11.26 -11.52 -17.77
CA ASN A 297 -10.30 -12.02 -16.79
C ASN A 297 -9.73 -10.87 -15.97
N VAL A 298 -9.12 -11.19 -14.83
CA VAL A 298 -8.60 -10.20 -13.87
C VAL A 298 -7.56 -9.27 -14.51
N GLU A 299 -6.70 -9.77 -15.38
CA GLU A 299 -5.64 -8.99 -16.04
C GLU A 299 -6.23 -7.92 -16.96
N ASN A 300 -7.18 -8.29 -17.81
CA ASN A 300 -7.88 -7.38 -18.73
C ASN A 300 -8.75 -6.36 -17.98
N LEU A 301 -9.46 -6.77 -16.93
CA LEU A 301 -10.24 -5.85 -16.10
C LEU A 301 -9.35 -4.86 -15.36
N GLN A 302 -8.19 -5.31 -14.86
CA GLN A 302 -7.20 -4.40 -14.28
C GLN A 302 -6.64 -3.41 -15.31
N MET A 303 -6.28 -3.89 -16.50
CA MET A 303 -5.81 -3.03 -17.59
C MET A 303 -6.87 -2.00 -17.98
N MET A 304 -8.14 -2.40 -18.06
CA MET A 304 -9.28 -1.49 -18.28
C MET A 304 -9.31 -0.38 -17.23
N SER A 305 -9.29 -0.74 -15.94
CA SER A 305 -9.30 0.24 -14.85
C SER A 305 -8.12 1.22 -14.92
N VAL A 306 -6.91 0.74 -15.26
CA VAL A 306 -5.73 1.60 -15.40
C VAL A 306 -5.89 2.59 -16.56
N ILE A 307 -6.35 2.13 -17.73
CA ILE A 307 -6.58 3.00 -18.89
C ILE A 307 -7.65 4.06 -18.59
N LEU A 308 -8.74 3.65 -17.92
CA LEU A 308 -9.84 4.54 -17.53
C LEU A 308 -9.39 5.60 -16.51
N ALA A 309 -8.64 5.20 -15.49
CA ALA A 309 -8.07 6.12 -14.50
C ALA A 309 -7.10 7.12 -15.15
N TYR A 310 -6.22 6.64 -16.03
CA TYR A 310 -5.31 7.49 -16.79
C TYR A 310 -6.06 8.53 -17.63
N TYR A 311 -7.12 8.12 -18.32
CA TYR A 311 -7.95 9.03 -19.10
C TYR A 311 -8.67 10.05 -18.22
N ALA A 312 -9.24 9.61 -17.09
CA ALA A 312 -9.91 10.49 -16.13
C ALA A 312 -8.95 11.55 -15.57
N ASP A 313 -7.71 11.17 -15.24
CA ASP A 313 -6.66 12.09 -14.80
C ASP A 313 -6.34 13.15 -15.86
N ASN A 314 -6.22 12.74 -17.13
CA ASN A 314 -5.92 13.68 -18.20
C ASN A 314 -7.05 14.69 -18.43
N ILE A 315 -8.31 14.26 -18.40
CA ILE A 315 -9.45 15.19 -18.57
C ILE A 315 -9.43 16.24 -17.46
N ARG A 316 -9.22 15.82 -16.21
CA ARG A 316 -9.24 16.75 -15.08
C ARG A 316 -8.06 17.73 -15.12
N ASN A 317 -6.89 17.26 -15.52
CA ASN A 317 -5.69 18.10 -15.52
C ASN A 317 -5.59 19.00 -16.76
N ALA A 318 -6.26 18.64 -17.86
CA ALA A 318 -6.17 19.35 -19.14
C ALA A 318 -6.47 20.86 -19.05
N PRO A 319 -7.49 21.35 -18.33
CA PRO A 319 -7.73 22.80 -18.21
C PRO A 319 -6.55 23.55 -17.60
N ARG A 320 -5.99 23.04 -16.49
CA ARG A 320 -4.87 23.65 -15.78
C ARG A 320 -3.58 23.58 -16.61
N VAL A 321 -3.36 22.47 -17.31
CA VAL A 321 -2.22 22.31 -18.23
C VAL A 321 -2.32 23.31 -19.39
N ARG A 322 -3.51 23.49 -19.96
CA ARG A 322 -3.75 24.45 -21.04
C ARG A 322 -3.51 25.88 -20.58
N GLU A 323 -4.00 26.25 -19.40
CA GLU A 323 -3.75 27.57 -18.81
C GLU A 323 -2.26 27.86 -18.68
N ILE A 324 -1.49 26.90 -18.15
CA ILE A 324 -0.03 26.99 -18.03
C ILE A 324 0.63 27.15 -19.41
N GLN A 325 0.21 26.36 -20.40
CA GLN A 325 0.76 26.43 -21.76
C GLN A 325 0.41 27.74 -22.47
N GLN A 326 -0.77 28.31 -22.23
CA GLN A 326 -1.16 29.62 -22.78
C GLN A 326 -0.29 30.73 -22.18
N GLN A 327 0.02 30.65 -20.89
CA GLN A 327 0.85 31.65 -20.21
C GLN A 327 2.35 31.47 -20.51
N MET A 328 2.80 30.24 -20.75
CA MET A 328 4.20 29.87 -21.03
C MET A 328 4.30 28.91 -22.24
N PRO A 329 4.20 29.42 -23.48
CA PRO A 329 4.17 28.58 -24.69
C PRO A 329 5.46 27.78 -24.96
N SER A 330 6.60 28.22 -24.41
CA SER A 330 7.87 27.49 -24.55
C SER A 330 7.96 26.26 -23.66
N MET A 331 7.03 26.07 -22.71
CA MET A 331 7.03 24.94 -21.78
C MET A 331 6.55 23.65 -22.49
N PRO A 332 7.35 22.56 -22.46
CA PRO A 332 6.91 21.27 -22.99
C PRO A 332 5.65 20.77 -22.28
N ALA A 333 4.73 20.17 -23.03
CA ALA A 333 3.49 19.60 -22.49
C ALA A 333 3.73 18.60 -21.35
N LEU A 334 4.76 17.76 -21.48
CA LEU A 334 5.15 16.80 -20.46
C LEU A 334 5.59 17.48 -19.16
N PHE A 335 6.30 18.60 -19.26
CA PHE A 335 6.73 19.38 -18.09
C PHE A 335 5.55 20.06 -17.40
N ALA A 336 4.66 20.70 -18.18
CA ALA A 336 3.45 21.35 -17.65
C ALA A 336 2.55 20.37 -16.90
N GLU A 337 2.41 19.16 -17.41
CA GLU A 337 1.61 18.12 -16.77
C GLU A 337 2.21 17.58 -15.49
N GLU A 338 3.50 17.28 -15.50
CA GLU A 338 4.15 16.81 -14.28
C GLU A 338 4.17 17.90 -13.21
N LEU A 339 4.29 19.18 -13.61
CA LEU A 339 4.14 20.32 -12.72
C LEU A 339 2.74 20.35 -12.08
N VAL A 340 1.67 20.20 -12.86
CA VAL A 340 0.29 20.12 -12.33
C VAL A 340 0.13 18.93 -11.38
N ARG A 341 0.70 17.76 -11.72
CA ARG A 341 0.68 16.58 -10.86
C ARG A 341 1.39 16.83 -9.54
N MET A 342 2.58 17.42 -9.56
CA MET A 342 3.36 17.73 -8.36
C MET A 342 2.66 18.76 -7.47
N LEU A 343 2.05 19.79 -8.05
CA LEU A 343 1.24 20.77 -7.30
C LEU A 343 0.10 20.08 -6.54
N MET A 344 -0.68 19.23 -7.22
CA MET A 344 -1.77 18.49 -6.56
C MET A 344 -1.25 17.53 -5.48
N MET A 345 -0.11 16.88 -5.70
CA MET A 345 0.47 15.94 -4.73
C MET A 345 1.02 16.66 -3.49
N GLN A 346 1.57 17.86 -3.67
CA GLN A 346 1.97 18.74 -2.58
C GLN A 346 0.75 19.16 -1.76
N ASP A 347 -0.32 19.66 -2.40
CA ASP A 347 -1.55 20.10 -1.71
C ASP A 347 -2.20 18.98 -0.89
N LYS A 348 -2.22 17.77 -1.43
CA LYS A 348 -2.94 16.63 -0.85
C LYS A 348 -2.18 15.90 0.23
N VAL A 349 -0.87 15.78 0.08
CA VAL A 349 -0.08 14.87 0.93
C VAL A 349 1.27 15.43 1.35
N GLY A 350 1.59 16.67 0.96
CA GLY A 350 2.81 17.35 1.37
C GLY A 350 4.09 16.66 0.93
N ILE A 351 4.09 15.92 -0.20
CA ILE A 351 5.35 15.39 -0.73
C ILE A 351 6.12 16.52 -1.43
N SER A 352 7.25 16.89 -0.84
CA SER A 352 8.18 17.88 -1.39
C SER A 352 8.63 17.54 -2.81
N SER A 353 8.56 18.54 -3.68
CA SER A 353 9.14 18.53 -5.02
C SER A 353 9.84 19.86 -5.25
N HIS A 354 10.80 19.88 -6.16
CA HIS A 354 11.65 21.05 -6.37
C HIS A 354 11.83 21.33 -7.86
N ILE A 355 11.97 22.62 -8.21
CA ILE A 355 12.46 23.02 -9.52
C ILE A 355 13.80 23.71 -9.34
N VAL A 356 14.79 23.32 -10.14
CA VAL A 356 16.08 24.01 -10.23
C VAL A 356 16.12 24.73 -11.58
N LEU A 357 16.13 26.06 -11.52
CA LEU A 357 16.25 26.93 -12.68
C LEU A 357 17.69 27.41 -12.80
N MET A 358 18.30 27.18 -13.95
CA MET A 358 19.66 27.62 -14.26
C MET A 358 19.60 28.59 -15.43
N THR A 359 20.17 29.79 -15.26
CA THR A 359 20.35 30.78 -16.33
C THR A 359 21.83 30.95 -16.62
N PHE A 360 22.18 30.97 -17.90
CA PHE A 360 23.57 30.97 -18.36
C PHE A 360 23.90 32.32 -18.99
N ASP A 361 24.74 33.12 -18.35
CA ASP A 361 25.13 34.46 -18.83
C ASP A 361 26.57 34.55 -19.35
N GLY A 362 27.39 33.55 -19.01
CA GLY A 362 28.82 33.56 -19.30
C GLY A 362 29.18 33.36 -20.79
N PRO A 363 30.49 33.34 -21.10
CA PRO A 363 31.00 33.17 -22.47
C PRO A 363 30.60 31.82 -23.10
N LEU A 364 30.32 30.80 -22.27
CA LEU A 364 29.93 29.45 -22.69
C LEU A 364 28.41 29.21 -22.59
N ARG A 365 27.60 30.29 -22.60
CA ARG A 365 26.14 30.24 -22.38
C ARG A 365 25.35 29.30 -23.28
N ASP A 366 25.85 29.00 -24.49
CA ASP A 366 25.17 28.10 -25.44
C ASP A 366 25.72 26.67 -25.36
N GLU A 367 26.99 26.48 -24.99
CA GLU A 367 27.65 25.17 -24.94
C GLU A 367 27.27 24.37 -23.68
N ILE A 368 27.24 25.04 -22.52
CA ILE A 368 26.93 24.38 -21.24
C ILE A 368 25.53 23.76 -21.25
N PRO A 369 24.45 24.47 -21.65
CA PRO A 369 23.11 23.88 -21.76
C PRO A 369 23.04 22.69 -22.71
N ALA A 370 23.73 22.77 -23.85
CA ALA A 370 23.72 21.73 -24.87
C ALA A 370 24.37 20.42 -24.36
N GLU A 371 25.51 20.53 -23.66
CA GLU A 371 26.17 19.36 -23.04
C GLU A 371 25.39 18.86 -21.81
N PHE A 372 24.79 19.76 -21.03
CA PHE A 372 23.99 19.39 -19.87
C PHE A 372 22.79 18.51 -20.26
N LEU A 373 22.09 18.86 -21.35
CA LEU A 373 20.95 18.09 -21.86
C LEU A 373 21.33 16.71 -22.41
N ARG A 374 22.62 16.41 -22.61
CA ARG A 374 23.11 15.06 -22.98
C ARG A 374 23.25 14.13 -21.78
N ILE A 375 23.25 14.68 -20.56
CA ILE A 375 23.52 13.95 -19.30
C ILE A 375 22.21 13.64 -18.56
N LYS A 376 21.07 13.67 -19.28
CA LYS A 376 19.74 13.34 -18.73
C LYS A 376 19.77 11.98 -18.03
N ARG A 377 19.33 11.96 -16.76
CA ARG A 377 19.22 10.73 -15.95
C ARG A 377 18.02 10.81 -15.03
N GLY A 378 17.37 9.66 -14.81
CA GLY A 378 16.31 9.51 -13.81
C GLY A 378 14.94 10.02 -14.29
N LEU A 379 14.10 10.37 -13.31
CA LEU A 379 12.72 10.83 -13.50
C LEU A 379 12.61 12.35 -13.71
N ASP A 380 13.72 13.07 -13.72
CA ASP A 380 13.75 14.52 -13.82
C ASP A 380 13.32 14.99 -15.21
N LEU A 381 12.51 16.06 -15.26
CA LEU A 381 12.05 16.67 -16.50
C LEU A 381 12.79 17.97 -16.77
N TYR A 382 13.13 18.18 -18.03
CA TYR A 382 13.95 19.31 -18.47
C TYR A 382 13.16 20.19 -19.42
N TRP A 383 13.11 21.47 -19.10
CA TRP A 383 12.53 22.51 -19.94
C TRP A 383 13.62 23.51 -20.31
N GLN A 384 13.98 23.55 -21.59
CA GLN A 384 14.89 24.55 -22.15
C GLN A 384 14.07 25.78 -22.56
N THR A 385 14.46 26.95 -22.06
CA THR A 385 13.80 28.23 -22.36
C THR A 385 14.83 29.36 -22.47
N ARG A 386 14.38 30.60 -22.67
CA ARG A 386 15.21 31.80 -22.54
C ARG A 386 14.58 32.73 -21.51
N ILE A 387 15.42 33.38 -20.71
CA ILE A 387 15.03 34.37 -19.69
C ILE A 387 15.84 35.63 -19.99
N HIS A 388 15.18 36.77 -20.27
CA HIS A 388 15.85 37.99 -20.72
C HIS A 388 16.86 37.77 -21.89
N ASP A 389 16.48 36.95 -22.88
CA ASP A 389 17.32 36.48 -24.01
C ASP A 389 18.55 35.60 -23.65
N LYS A 390 18.72 35.27 -22.37
CA LYS A 390 19.76 34.34 -21.91
C LYS A 390 19.25 32.90 -21.95
N PRO A 391 20.04 31.93 -22.41
CA PRO A 391 19.69 30.52 -22.32
C PRO A 391 19.37 30.13 -20.87
N ALA A 392 18.32 29.34 -20.68
CA ALA A 392 17.93 28.85 -19.37
C ALA A 392 17.42 27.40 -19.45
N ILE A 393 17.63 26.64 -18.38
CA ILE A 393 17.10 25.30 -18.20
C ILE A 393 16.40 25.23 -16.85
N ALA A 394 15.12 24.88 -16.87
CA ALA A 394 14.38 24.48 -15.68
C ALA A 394 14.39 22.95 -15.58
N VAL A 395 14.75 22.44 -14.42
CA VAL A 395 14.75 21.01 -14.10
C VAL A 395 13.71 20.77 -13.01
N LEU A 396 12.65 20.02 -13.33
CA LEU A 396 11.66 19.57 -12.37
C LEU A 396 12.15 18.25 -11.77
N MET A 397 12.20 18.21 -10.44
CA MET A 397 12.62 17.06 -9.64
C MET A 397 11.41 16.53 -8.84
N PRO A 398 10.67 15.54 -9.38
CA PRO A 398 9.49 14.98 -8.72
C PRO A 398 9.87 14.27 -7.41
N PHE A 399 9.12 14.53 -6.34
CA PHE A 399 9.25 13.84 -5.05
C PHE A 399 10.65 13.89 -4.42
N ALA A 400 11.47 14.86 -4.82
CA ALA A 400 12.81 15.03 -4.30
C ALA A 400 12.77 15.65 -2.91
N SER A 401 13.56 15.10 -1.98
CA SER A 401 13.79 15.74 -0.69
C SER A 401 14.75 16.94 -0.83
N PRO A 402 14.80 17.85 0.16
CA PRO A 402 15.78 18.94 0.17
C PRO A 402 17.23 18.45 0.01
N SER A 403 17.59 17.33 0.63
CA SER A 403 18.92 16.73 0.48
C SER A 403 19.17 16.17 -0.92
N ALA A 404 18.14 15.65 -1.59
CA ALA A 404 18.26 15.18 -2.98
C ALA A 404 18.49 16.35 -3.95
N LYS A 405 17.81 17.49 -3.73
CA LYS A 405 18.03 18.75 -4.44
C LYS A 405 19.47 19.27 -4.23
N GLU A 406 19.94 19.36 -2.99
CA GLU A 406 21.31 19.80 -2.69
C GLU A 406 22.35 18.88 -3.34
N GLY A 407 22.16 17.57 -3.24
CA GLY A 407 23.02 16.60 -3.91
C GLY A 407 23.00 16.73 -5.43
N PHE A 408 21.88 17.11 -6.04
CA PHE A 408 21.80 17.39 -7.47
C PHE A 408 22.61 18.64 -7.85
N ILE A 409 22.47 19.74 -7.11
CA ILE A 409 23.23 20.98 -7.35
C ILE A 409 24.74 20.71 -7.23
N HIS A 410 25.16 19.99 -6.19
CA HIS A 410 26.58 19.63 -6.02
C HIS A 410 27.11 18.76 -7.17
N ARG A 411 26.29 17.85 -7.72
CA ARG A 411 26.68 17.06 -8.89
C ARG A 411 26.84 17.91 -10.14
N ILE A 412 25.98 18.91 -10.34
CA ILE A 412 26.12 19.85 -11.46
C ILE A 412 27.39 20.67 -11.31
N ASP A 413 27.67 21.20 -10.12
CA ASP A 413 28.89 21.97 -9.86
C ASP A 413 30.16 21.13 -10.10
N SER A 414 30.18 19.90 -9.58
CA SER A 414 31.27 18.95 -9.81
C SER A 414 31.44 18.63 -11.31
N TRP A 415 30.35 18.50 -12.05
CA TRP A 415 30.37 18.28 -13.48
C TRP A 415 30.93 19.49 -14.25
N LEU A 416 30.51 20.70 -13.89
CA LEU A 416 31.05 21.95 -14.47
C LEU A 416 32.56 22.05 -14.24
N HIS A 417 33.02 21.79 -13.01
CA HIS A 417 34.45 21.80 -12.68
C HIS A 417 35.25 20.77 -13.49
N THR A 418 34.68 19.58 -13.71
CA THR A 418 35.35 18.51 -14.45
C THR A 418 35.40 18.79 -15.95
N ARG A 419 34.32 19.35 -16.53
CA ARG A 419 34.14 19.48 -17.97
C ARG A 419 34.59 20.83 -18.54
N PHE A 420 34.34 21.90 -17.79
CA PHE A 420 34.56 23.30 -18.22
C PHE A 420 35.58 24.03 -17.35
N HIS A 421 36.21 23.34 -16.38
CA HIS A 421 37.24 23.89 -15.49
C HIS A 421 36.81 25.14 -14.70
N GLY A 422 35.51 25.23 -14.39
CA GLY A 422 34.93 26.29 -13.57
C GLY A 422 33.67 25.82 -12.85
N GLY A 423 33.29 26.51 -11.78
CA GLY A 423 32.02 26.31 -11.06
C GLY A 423 30.97 27.35 -11.47
N PHE A 424 29.84 27.38 -10.75
CA PHE A 424 28.73 28.29 -11.05
C PHE A 424 29.13 29.77 -11.17
N ASP A 425 29.87 30.31 -10.19
CA ASP A 425 30.27 31.71 -10.16
C ASP A 425 31.26 32.07 -11.28
N SER A 426 32.25 31.21 -11.54
CA SER A 426 33.28 31.49 -12.55
C SER A 426 32.78 31.39 -14.00
N LEU A 427 31.67 30.69 -14.21
CA LEU A 427 31.05 30.48 -15.53
C LEU A 427 29.79 31.33 -15.73
N ASP A 428 29.51 32.25 -14.80
CA ASP A 428 28.30 33.09 -14.77
C ASP A 428 27.00 32.26 -14.97
N VAL A 429 26.89 31.17 -14.21
CA VAL A 429 25.71 30.31 -14.18
C VAL A 429 24.94 30.59 -12.90
N HIS A 430 23.81 31.28 -13.00
CA HIS A 430 22.96 31.55 -11.84
C HIS A 430 21.96 30.43 -11.64
N VAL A 431 21.90 29.92 -10.41
CA VAL A 431 21.00 28.83 -10.01
C VAL A 431 19.96 29.37 -9.04
N ARG A 432 18.68 29.24 -9.38
CA ARG A 432 17.53 29.51 -8.51
C ARG A 432 16.79 28.23 -8.21
N THR A 433 16.57 27.93 -6.94
CA THR A 433 15.74 26.80 -6.52
C THR A 433 14.35 27.28 -6.15
N ILE A 434 13.33 26.55 -6.60
CA ILE A 434 11.93 26.78 -6.29
C ILE A 434 11.43 25.57 -5.51
N ASP A 435 11.09 25.79 -4.25
CA ASP A 435 10.61 24.72 -3.36
C ASP A 435 9.08 24.78 -3.26
N PHE A 436 8.40 23.68 -3.60
CA PHE A 436 6.93 23.63 -3.69
C PHE A 436 6.24 23.80 -2.32
N ASP A 437 6.98 23.62 -1.23
CA ASP A 437 6.50 23.80 0.14
C ASP A 437 6.54 25.26 0.63
N LYS A 438 7.28 26.14 -0.05
CA LYS A 438 7.49 27.53 0.37
C LYS A 438 6.80 28.54 -0.53
N GLU A 439 6.78 28.30 -1.83
CA GLU A 439 6.29 29.24 -2.83
C GLU A 439 5.54 28.50 -3.94
N ASN A 440 4.59 29.18 -4.58
CA ASN A 440 3.89 28.63 -5.72
C ASN A 440 4.83 28.64 -6.94
N PRO A 441 5.25 27.47 -7.45
CA PRO A 441 6.23 27.41 -8.53
C PRO A 441 5.73 28.04 -9.83
N LEU A 442 4.41 28.10 -10.06
CA LEU A 442 3.86 28.74 -11.25
C LEU A 442 4.09 30.24 -11.23
N ASP A 443 3.79 30.90 -10.11
CA ASP A 443 3.92 32.35 -9.97
C ASP A 443 5.39 32.75 -10.14
N VAL A 444 6.29 32.00 -9.50
CA VAL A 444 7.74 32.22 -9.59
C VAL A 444 8.28 32.03 -11.00
N LEU A 445 7.86 30.96 -11.71
CA LEU A 445 8.26 30.74 -13.09
C LEU A 445 7.70 31.81 -14.03
N LEU A 446 6.47 32.24 -13.83
CA LEU A 446 5.84 33.30 -14.61
C LEU A 446 6.57 34.63 -14.44
N GLU A 447 6.88 35.02 -13.21
CA GLU A 447 7.66 36.22 -12.91
C GLU A 447 9.06 36.14 -13.54
N THR A 448 9.72 34.99 -13.42
CA THR A 448 11.12 34.86 -13.88
C THR A 448 11.23 34.75 -15.41
N VAL A 449 10.23 34.17 -16.09
CA VAL A 449 10.25 33.98 -17.56
C VAL A 449 9.67 35.19 -18.30
N LYS A 450 8.77 35.97 -17.68
CA LYS A 450 8.20 37.19 -18.29
C LYS A 450 8.95 38.48 -17.95
N ALA A 451 9.68 38.53 -16.83
CA ALA A 451 10.69 39.56 -16.62
C ALA A 451 11.75 39.44 -17.72
#